data_AF-A0A655F149-F1
#
_entry.id   AF-A0A655F149-F1
#
_cell.length_a   1.000
_cell.length_b   1.000
_cell.length_c   1.000
_cell.angle_alpha   90.00
_cell.angle_beta   90.00
_cell.angle_gamma   90.00
#
_symmetry.space_group_name_H-M   'P 1'
#
loop_
_entity.id
_entity.type
_entity.pdbx_description
1 polymer ?
#
loop_
_entity_poly.entity_id
_entity_poly.type
_entity_poly.pdbx_seq_one_letter_code
_entity_poly.pdbx_strand_id
1 'polypeptide(L)' 'MPVEVRPDRSTTLALRWLVGYSRQRREKTMIERLANEILDASNGLGASVKRREDTHKMAEANRAFAHYRW' A
#
# COMPACT_ATOMS: atom_id res chain seq x y z
N MET A 1 -5.14 7.06 15.40
CA MET A 1 -6.54 7.29 15.00
C MET A 1 -6.66 7.18 13.48
N PRO A 2 -7.52 6.32 12.93
CA PRO A 2 -7.69 6.21 11.47
C PRO A 2 -8.33 7.49 10.91
N VAL A 3 -7.82 7.94 9.77
CA VAL A 3 -8.27 9.17 9.08
C VAL A 3 -8.61 8.80 7.65
N GLU A 4 -9.76 9.27 7.17
CA GLU A 4 -10.14 9.10 5.77
C GLU A 4 -9.15 9.78 4.85
N VAL A 5 -8.67 9.03 3.85
CA VAL A 5 -7.63 9.47 2.93
C VAL A 5 -8.31 10.05 1.70
N ARG A 6 -7.99 11.31 1.37
CA ARG A 6 -8.49 11.96 0.15
C ARG A 6 -7.97 11.23 -1.11
N PRO A 7 -8.73 11.21 -2.22
CA PRO A 7 -8.35 10.46 -3.43
C PRO A 7 -6.98 10.83 -4.02
N ASP A 8 -6.59 12.10 -4.00
CA ASP A 8 -5.28 12.58 -4.45
C ASP A 8 -4.12 11.96 -3.65
N ARG A 9 -4.33 11.82 -2.34
CA ARG A 9 -3.35 11.24 -1.43
C ARG A 9 -3.29 9.72 -1.55
N SER A 10 -4.41 9.06 -1.88
CA SER A 10 -4.47 7.61 -2.03
C SER A 10 -3.62 7.13 -3.23
N THR A 11 -3.68 7.84 -4.37
CA THR A 11 -2.84 7.56 -5.53
C THR A 11 -1.36 7.74 -5.22
N THR A 12 -1.01 8.82 -4.54
CA THR A 12 0.38 9.10 -4.14
C THR A 12 0.93 8.03 -3.20
N LEU A 13 0.12 7.57 -2.23
CA LEU A 13 0.50 6.50 -1.31
C LEU A 13 0.68 5.16 -2.03
N ALA A 14 -0.20 4.82 -2.97
CA ALA A 14 -0.11 3.61 -3.76
C ALA A 14 1.20 3.57 -4.58
N LEU A 15 1.51 4.65 -5.30
CA LEU A 15 2.75 4.76 -6.08
C LEU A 15 4.00 4.68 -5.18
N ARG A 16 3.96 5.33 -4.01
CA ARG A 16 5.08 5.29 -3.05
C ARG A 16 5.33 3.87 -2.54
N TRP A 17 4.28 3.12 -2.24
CA TRP A 17 4.41 1.73 -1.80
C TRP A 17 4.94 0.84 -2.93
N LEU A 18 4.39 0.94 -4.14
CA LEU A 18 4.88 0.16 -5.29
C LEU A 18 6.38 0.35 -5.50
N VAL A 19 6.86 1.59 -5.57
CA VAL A 19 8.29 1.88 -5.76
C VAL A 19 9.13 1.43 -4.56
N GLY A 20 8.64 1.65 -3.34
CA GLY A 20 9.34 1.27 -2.12
C GLY A 20 9.53 -0.24 -1.96
N TYR A 21 8.49 -1.02 -2.25
CA TYR A 21 8.53 -2.49 -2.17
C TYR A 21 9.27 -3.10 -3.35
N SER A 22 9.14 -2.53 -4.56
CA SER A 22 9.95 -2.93 -5.72
C SER A 22 11.45 -2.90 -5.41
N ARG A 23 11.92 -1.86 -4.71
CA ARG A 23 13.35 -1.74 -4.33
C ARG A 23 13.84 -2.84 -3.39
N GLN A 24 12.96 -3.40 -2.56
CA GLN A 24 13.29 -4.45 -1.59
C GLN A 24 13.32 -5.85 -2.22
N ARG A 25 12.86 -6.00 -3.46
CA ARG A 25 12.91 -7.28 -4.17
C ARG A 25 14.33 -7.65 -4.59
N ARG A 26 14.54 -8.95 -4.82
CA ARG A 26 15.87 -9.54 -5.08
C ARG A 26 16.22 -9.64 -6.57
N GLU A 27 15.41 -9.12 -7.50
CA GLU A 27 15.75 -9.17 -8.94
C GLU A 27 16.98 -8.31 -9.29
N LYS A 28 17.57 -8.54 -10.47
CA LYS A 28 18.83 -7.90 -10.89
C LYS A 28 18.67 -6.41 -11.18
N THR A 29 17.65 -6.02 -11.91
CA THR A 29 17.45 -4.62 -12.33
C THR A 29 16.20 -4.00 -11.73
N MET A 30 16.20 -2.68 -11.53
CA MET A 30 15.02 -1.97 -11.03
C MET A 30 13.81 -2.09 -11.98
N ILE A 31 14.06 -2.26 -13.28
CA ILE A 31 13.03 -2.46 -14.29
C ILE A 31 12.31 -3.79 -14.03
N GLU A 32 13.05 -4.89 -13.87
CA GLU A 32 12.47 -6.20 -13.55
C GLU A 32 11.74 -6.18 -12.21
N ARG A 33 12.33 -5.55 -11.19
CA ARG A 33 11.70 -5.40 -9.86
C ARG A 33 10.34 -4.71 -9.95
N LEU A 34 10.27 -3.60 -10.68
CA LEU A 34 9.05 -2.81 -10.82
C LEU A 34 8.02 -3.53 -11.69
N ALA A 35 8.43 -4.13 -12.81
CA ALA A 35 7.54 -4.87 -13.69
C ALA A 35 6.88 -6.05 -12.95
N ASN A 36 7.69 -6.83 -12.22
CA ASN A 36 7.18 -7.95 -11.42
C ASN A 36 6.27 -7.48 -10.28
N GLU A 37 6.63 -6.40 -9.57
CA GLU A 37 5.76 -5.88 -8.50
C GLU A 37 4.42 -5.36 -9.04
N ILE A 38 4.40 -4.72 -10.21
CA ILE A 38 3.15 -4.28 -10.86
C ILE A 38 2.33 -5.49 -11.30
N LEU A 39 2.96 -6.52 -11.87
CA LEU A 39 2.30 -7.77 -12.26
C LEU A 39 1.70 -8.48 -11.05
N ASP A 40 2.48 -8.65 -9.98
CA ASP A 40 2.01 -9.22 -8.71
C ASP A 40 0.86 -8.39 -8.14
N ALA A 41 1.00 -7.05 -8.11
CA ALA A 41 -0.03 -6.16 -7.60
C ALA A 41 -1.34 -6.23 -8.39
N SER A 42 -1.26 -6.41 -9.72
CA SER A 42 -2.44 -6.59 -10.57
C SER A 42 -3.20 -7.89 -10.27
N ASN A 43 -2.48 -8.93 -9.84
CA ASN A 43 -3.03 -10.21 -9.38
C ASN A 43 -3.48 -10.17 -7.90
N GLY A 44 -3.41 -9.01 -7.24
CA GLY A 44 -3.72 -8.90 -5.81
C GLY A 44 -2.65 -9.49 -4.89
N LEU A 45 -1.45 -9.74 -5.42
CA LEU A 45 -0.30 -10.31 -4.72
C LEU A 45 0.77 -9.25 -4.49
N GLY A 46 1.81 -9.60 -3.73
CA GLY A 46 2.95 -8.72 -3.47
C GLY A 46 2.87 -7.94 -2.17
N ALA A 47 4.01 -7.37 -1.78
CA ALA A 47 4.17 -6.70 -0.50
C ALA A 47 3.41 -5.37 -0.44
N SER A 48 3.32 -4.67 -1.58
CA SER A 48 2.55 -3.43 -1.73
C SER A 48 1.05 -3.63 -1.50
N VAL A 49 0.45 -4.69 -2.06
CA VAL A 49 -0.98 -5.01 -1.86
C VAL A 49 -1.26 -5.46 -0.43
N LYS A 50 -0.40 -6.34 0.12
CA LYS A 50 -0.52 -6.77 1.53
C LYS A 50 -0.52 -5.58 2.48
N ARG A 51 0.36 -4.59 2.26
CA ARG A 51 0.41 -3.37 3.08
C ARG A 51 -0.89 -2.56 3.01
N ARG A 52 -1.50 -2.47 1.82
CA ARG A 52 -2.81 -1.82 1.64
C ARG A 52 -3.89 -2.52 2.45
N GLU A 53 -3.96 -3.84 2.38
CA GLU A 53 -4.94 -4.64 3.12
C GLU A 53 -4.75 -4.56 4.63
N ASP A 54 -3.51 -4.69 5.12
CA ASP A 54 -3.19 -4.58 6.55
C ASP A 54 -3.59 -3.19 7.08
N THR A 55 -3.35 -2.14 6.31
CA THR A 55 -3.74 -0.78 6.68
C THR A 55 -5.26 -0.62 6.72
N HIS A 56 -5.98 -1.25 5.78
CA HIS A 56 -7.44 -1.20 5.75
C HIS A 56 -8.06 -1.98 6.92
N LYS A 57 -7.63 -3.22 7.16
CA LYS A 57 -8.06 -4.03 8.31
C LYS A 57 -7.76 -3.34 9.63
N MET A 58 -6.59 -2.70 9.76
CA MET A 58 -6.23 -1.95 10.96
C MET A 58 -7.09 -0.69 11.13
N ALA A 59 -7.51 -0.04 10.05
CA ALA A 59 -8.46 1.06 10.12
C ALA A 59 -9.85 0.60 10.57
N GLU A 60 -10.33 -0.54 10.08
CA GLU A 60 -11.60 -1.15 10.52
C GLU A 60 -11.56 -1.57 11.99
N ALA A 61 -10.48 -2.22 12.42
CA ALA A 61 -10.28 -2.61 13.82
C ALA A 61 -10.26 -1.40 14.77
N ASN A 62 -9.72 -0.27 14.30
CA ASN A 62 -9.65 0.98 15.07
C ASN A 62 -10.83 1.93 14.81
N ARG A 63 -11.92 1.45 14.19
CA ARG A 63 -13.11 2.26 13.90
C ARG A 63 -13.72 2.87 15.16
N ALA A 64 -13.63 2.18 16.31
CA ALA A 64 -14.08 2.69 17.60
C ALA A 64 -13.35 3.99 18.03
N PHE A 65 -12.12 4.22 17.55
CA PHE A 65 -11.36 5.44 17.84
C PHE A 65 -11.61 6.57 16.84
N ALA A 66 -12.49 6.38 15.84
CA ALA A 66 -12.81 7.42 14.87
C ALA A 66 -13.49 8.65 15.50
N HIS A 67 -14.05 8.49 16.71
CA HIS A 67 -14.70 9.56 17.47
C HIS A 67 -13.73 10.50 18.21
N TYR A 68 -12.44 10.17 18.32
CA TYR A 68 -11.42 11.07 18.93
C TYR A 68 -10.99 12.22 18.00
N ARG A 69 -11.81 12.55 16.99
CA ARG A 69 -11.51 13.59 15.99
C ARG A 69 -11.98 14.97 16.48
N TRP A 70 -11.35 15.45 17.55
CA TRP A 70 -11.26 16.88 17.89
C TRP A 70 -9.79 17.17 18.19
#